data_AF-A0A969X0C2-F1
#
_entry.id   AF-A0A969X0C2-F1
#
_cell.length_a   1.000
_cell.length_b   1.000
_cell.length_c   1.000
_cell.angle_alpha   90.00
_cell.angle_beta   90.00
_cell.angle_gamma   90.00
#
_symmetry.space_group_name_H-M   'P 1'
#
loop_
_entity.id
_entity.type
_entity.pdbx_description
1 polymer ?
#
loop_
_entity_poly.entity_id
_entity_poly.type
_entity_poly.pdbx_seq_one_letter_code
_entity_poly.pdbx_strand_id
1 'polypeptide(L)'
;GKPLAPNVDIDILARRTPGFTGADLANLLNEAALLAARRNRKDIGQSELEESIERVIAGPEKKSRVISDYEKKLVSYHEAGHAVVGYLLPNTDPVHKVSIIPRGRAGGYTLLLPKEDRYYMTRSQLLDQVTMLLGGRVAEDLVLKEISTGAQNDLERSTELVRKMVMEYGMSEALGPMTFGHKQGAVFLGRDIARDRNYGEEVAAAIDREVRDTIERNYSLAKDLLNKHIEILHKIAHKLMDKETLEAEEFADIMKESGIDAIKA
;
A
#
# COMPACT_ATOMS: atom_id res chain seq x y z
N GLY A 1 -5.01 -25.13 -21.20
CA GLY A 1 -4.90 -24.70 -19.80
C GLY A 1 -5.69 -25.66 -18.92
N LYS A 2 -5.35 -25.77 -17.64
CA LYS A 2 -6.22 -26.45 -16.66
C LYS A 2 -7.52 -25.63 -16.49
N PRO A 3 -8.68 -26.27 -16.29
CA PRO A 3 -9.92 -25.54 -16.04
C PRO A 3 -9.89 -24.83 -14.67
N LEU A 4 -10.71 -23.80 -14.51
CA LEU A 4 -10.96 -23.18 -13.20
C LEU A 4 -11.84 -24.10 -12.35
N ALA A 5 -11.57 -24.15 -11.05
CA ALA A 5 -12.45 -24.83 -10.11
C ALA A 5 -13.79 -24.09 -10.01
N PRO A 6 -14.92 -24.79 -9.79
CA PRO A 6 -16.26 -24.19 -9.79
C PRO A 6 -16.52 -23.23 -8.61
N ASN A 7 -15.69 -23.27 -7.57
CA ASN A 7 -15.78 -22.42 -6.38
C ASN A 7 -14.89 -21.16 -6.44
N VAL A 8 -14.33 -20.84 -7.61
CA VAL A 8 -13.55 -19.62 -7.80
C VAL A 8 -14.47 -18.41 -7.79
N ASP A 9 -14.17 -17.45 -6.92
CA ASP A 9 -14.86 -16.16 -6.87
C ASP A 9 -14.13 -15.17 -7.79
N ILE A 10 -14.68 -15.00 -8.99
CA ILE A 10 -14.09 -14.12 -10.02
C ILE A 10 -14.23 -12.65 -9.62
N ASP A 11 -15.26 -12.27 -8.86
CA ASP A 11 -15.49 -10.88 -8.47
C ASP A 11 -14.40 -10.40 -7.51
N ILE A 12 -13.98 -11.26 -6.57
CA ILE A 12 -12.84 -10.98 -5.69
C ILE A 12 -11.55 -10.82 -6.51
N LEU A 13 -11.32 -11.69 -7.51
CA LEU A 13 -10.12 -11.62 -8.34
C LEU A 13 -10.08 -10.35 -9.20
N ALA A 14 -11.23 -9.95 -9.75
CA ALA A 14 -11.35 -8.72 -10.54
C ALA A 14 -11.00 -7.49 -9.69
N ARG A 15 -11.55 -7.39 -8.47
CA ARG A 15 -11.23 -6.29 -7.54
C ARG A 15 -9.78 -6.28 -7.07
N ARG A 16 -9.09 -7.43 -7.12
CA ARG A 16 -7.66 -7.56 -6.77
C ARG A 16 -6.71 -7.29 -7.94
N THR A 17 -7.22 -7.11 -9.15
CA THR A 17 -6.42 -6.86 -10.37
C THR A 17 -6.72 -5.51 -11.04
N PRO A 18 -6.96 -4.41 -10.29
CA PRO A 18 -7.21 -3.12 -10.92
C PRO A 18 -5.95 -2.66 -11.67
N GLY A 19 -6.15 -2.17 -12.89
CA GLY A 19 -5.07 -1.71 -13.75
C GLY A 19 -4.24 -2.81 -14.42
N PHE A 20 -4.58 -4.09 -14.22
CA PHE A 20 -3.94 -5.19 -14.96
C PHE A 20 -4.30 -5.09 -16.45
N THR A 21 -3.30 -5.20 -17.30
CA THR A 21 -3.51 -5.32 -18.74
C THR A 21 -3.94 -6.74 -19.10
N GLY A 22 -4.45 -6.94 -20.33
CA GLY A 22 -4.74 -8.29 -20.83
C GLY A 22 -3.51 -9.23 -20.80
N ALA A 23 -2.30 -8.66 -20.95
CA ALA A 23 -1.06 -9.41 -20.83
C ALA A 23 -0.79 -9.82 -19.36
N ASP A 24 -1.06 -8.94 -18.40
CA ASP A 24 -0.90 -9.25 -16.97
C ASP A 24 -1.87 -10.33 -16.52
N LEU A 25 -3.13 -10.26 -16.98
CA LEU A 25 -4.15 -11.29 -16.72
C LEU A 25 -3.78 -12.64 -17.35
N ALA A 26 -3.27 -12.63 -18.58
CA ALA A 26 -2.79 -13.84 -19.22
C ALA A 26 -1.59 -14.46 -18.46
N ASN A 27 -0.66 -13.62 -18.00
CA ASN A 27 0.48 -14.07 -17.21
C ASN A 27 0.04 -14.64 -15.85
N LEU A 28 -0.89 -13.97 -15.16
CA LEU A 28 -1.52 -14.43 -13.93
C LEU A 28 -2.12 -15.83 -14.10
N LEU A 29 -2.95 -16.03 -15.14
CA LEU A 29 -3.60 -17.33 -15.39
C LEU A 29 -2.56 -18.42 -15.67
N ASN A 30 -1.48 -18.10 -16.38
CA ASN A 30 -0.40 -19.03 -16.64
C ASN A 30 0.33 -19.42 -15.35
N GLU A 31 0.66 -18.46 -14.49
CA GLU A 31 1.26 -18.72 -13.18
C GLU A 31 0.35 -19.55 -12.29
N ALA A 32 -0.95 -19.30 -12.30
CA ALA A 32 -1.93 -20.07 -11.53
C ALA A 32 -2.01 -21.52 -12.01
N ALA A 33 -1.96 -21.73 -13.33
CA ALA A 33 -1.91 -23.07 -13.92
C ALA A 33 -0.63 -23.82 -13.54
N LEU A 34 0.52 -23.13 -13.51
CA LEU A 34 1.81 -23.70 -13.09
C LEU A 34 1.80 -24.07 -11.60
N LEU A 35 1.22 -23.22 -10.73
CA LEU A 35 1.05 -23.51 -9.30
C LEU A 35 0.14 -24.71 -9.07
N ALA A 36 -0.99 -24.78 -9.77
CA ALA A 36 -1.90 -25.92 -9.70
C ALA A 36 -1.19 -27.22 -10.14
N ALA A 37 -0.38 -27.17 -11.20
CA ALA A 37 0.42 -28.31 -11.65
C ALA A 37 1.46 -28.75 -10.61
N ARG A 38 2.21 -27.81 -10.01
CA ARG A 38 3.19 -28.12 -8.95
C ARG A 38 2.54 -28.76 -7.72
N ARG A 39 1.31 -28.37 -7.41
CA ARG A 39 0.50 -28.92 -6.31
C ARG A 39 -0.25 -30.21 -6.69
N ASN A 40 0.01 -30.77 -7.87
CA ASN A 40 -0.69 -31.94 -8.42
C ASN A 40 -2.23 -31.81 -8.44
N ARG A 41 -2.74 -30.58 -8.58
CA ARG A 41 -4.19 -30.33 -8.71
C ARG A 41 -4.63 -30.44 -10.16
N LYS A 42 -5.85 -30.92 -10.41
CA LYS A 42 -6.42 -31.02 -11.76
C LYS A 42 -6.95 -29.68 -12.27
N ASP A 43 -7.52 -28.90 -11.35
CA ASP A 43 -8.17 -27.61 -11.62
C ASP A 43 -7.41 -26.48 -10.90
N ILE A 44 -7.57 -25.26 -11.40
CA ILE A 44 -7.01 -24.05 -10.80
C ILE A 44 -8.00 -23.52 -9.75
N GLY A 45 -7.62 -23.57 -8.48
CA GLY A 45 -8.45 -23.08 -7.38
C GLY A 45 -8.22 -21.60 -7.06
N GLN A 46 -9.06 -21.07 -6.17
CA GLN A 46 -8.97 -19.70 -5.66
C GLN A 46 -7.55 -19.39 -5.12
N SER A 47 -7.00 -20.30 -4.32
CA SER A 47 -5.67 -20.12 -3.71
C SER A 47 -4.54 -19.95 -4.73
N GLU A 48 -4.60 -20.64 -5.87
CA GLU A 48 -3.57 -20.53 -6.92
C GLU A 48 -3.71 -19.21 -7.69
N LEU A 49 -4.93 -18.73 -7.91
CA LEU A 49 -5.20 -17.44 -8.56
C LEU A 49 -4.75 -16.28 -7.67
N GLU A 50 -5.08 -16.33 -6.38
CA GLU A 50 -4.68 -15.31 -5.41
C GLU A 50 -3.17 -15.25 -5.21
N GLU A 51 -2.49 -16.41 -5.11
CA GLU A 51 -1.02 -16.44 -5.05
C GLU A 51 -0.39 -15.90 -6.33
N SER A 52 -1.02 -16.12 -7.49
CA SER A 52 -0.54 -15.60 -8.77
C SER A 52 -0.70 -14.09 -8.87
N ILE A 53 -1.82 -13.53 -8.38
CA ILE A 53 -2.02 -12.08 -8.26
C ILE A 53 -0.93 -11.49 -7.38
N GLU A 54 -0.69 -12.05 -6.19
CA GLU A 54 0.37 -11.59 -5.29
C GLU A 54 1.74 -11.65 -5.96
N ARG A 55 2.00 -12.67 -6.78
CA ARG A 55 3.26 -12.81 -7.51
C ARG A 55 3.42 -11.76 -8.61
N VAL A 56 2.34 -11.36 -9.26
CA VAL A 56 2.38 -10.28 -10.26
C VAL A 56 2.57 -8.92 -9.58
N ILE A 57 1.90 -8.67 -8.44
CA ILE A 57 1.96 -7.40 -7.71
C ILE A 57 3.28 -7.22 -6.95
N ALA A 58 3.66 -8.20 -6.12
CA ALA A 58 4.77 -8.10 -5.17
C ALA A 58 6.00 -8.93 -5.59
N GLY A 59 5.87 -9.77 -6.61
CA GLY A 59 6.93 -10.68 -7.04
C GLY A 59 6.91 -12.05 -6.34
N PRO A 60 7.82 -12.95 -6.72
CA PRO A 60 7.90 -14.29 -6.14
C PRO A 60 8.29 -14.23 -4.65
N GLU A 61 7.76 -15.17 -3.89
CA GLU A 61 8.09 -15.41 -2.49
C GLU A 61 9.56 -15.86 -2.33
N LYS A 62 10.27 -15.29 -1.36
CA LYS A 62 11.67 -15.60 -1.08
C LYS A 62 11.82 -16.67 0.01
N LYS A 63 11.49 -17.92 -0.33
CA LYS A 63 11.54 -19.08 0.60
C LYS A 63 12.92 -19.39 1.21
N SER A 64 14.01 -18.94 0.59
CA SER A 64 15.38 -19.21 1.05
C SER A 64 15.95 -18.13 1.97
N ARG A 65 15.25 -17.01 2.18
CA ARG A 65 15.74 -15.93 3.03
C ARG A 65 15.49 -16.29 4.49
N VAL A 66 16.58 -16.51 5.24
CA VAL A 66 16.51 -16.62 6.70
C VAL A 66 16.28 -15.23 7.26
N ILE A 67 15.14 -15.03 7.93
CA ILE A 67 14.76 -13.77 8.57
C ILE A 67 15.13 -13.88 10.05
N SER A 68 15.87 -12.90 10.57
CA SER A 68 16.18 -12.84 12.01
C SER A 68 14.94 -12.46 12.83
N ASP A 69 14.88 -12.84 14.10
CA ASP A 69 13.77 -12.44 14.99
C ASP A 69 13.62 -10.91 15.07
N TYR A 70 14.74 -10.18 15.01
CA TYR A 70 14.74 -8.73 14.96
C TYR A 70 14.09 -8.19 13.68
N GLU A 71 14.48 -8.71 12.52
CA GLU A 71 13.90 -8.32 11.23
C GLU A 71 12.42 -8.71 11.15
N LYS A 72 12.06 -9.90 11.65
CA LYS A 72 10.66 -10.35 11.73
C LYS A 72 9.83 -9.40 12.59
N LYS A 73 10.37 -8.99 13.75
CA LYS A 73 9.74 -8.00 14.63
C LYS A 73 9.58 -6.65 13.94
N LEU A 74 10.63 -6.17 13.28
CA LEU A 74 10.63 -4.89 12.57
C LEU A 74 9.56 -4.84 11.48
N VAL A 75 9.54 -5.84 10.59
CA VAL A 75 8.55 -5.93 9.51
C VAL A 75 7.13 -6.08 10.08
N SER A 76 6.95 -6.85 11.15
CA SER A 76 5.63 -7.01 11.77
C SER A 76 5.06 -5.70 12.30
N TYR A 77 5.87 -4.87 12.98
CA TYR A 77 5.41 -3.56 13.43
C TYR A 77 5.20 -2.59 12.27
N HIS A 78 6.04 -2.66 11.23
CA HIS A 78 5.89 -1.85 10.03
C HIS A 78 4.56 -2.12 9.30
N GLU A 79 4.27 -3.38 8.99
CA GLU A 79 3.03 -3.75 8.30
C GLU A 79 1.79 -3.54 9.18
N ALA A 80 1.90 -3.83 10.49
CA ALA A 80 0.82 -3.51 11.43
C ALA A 80 0.54 -2.00 11.47
N GLY A 81 1.56 -1.15 11.35
CA GLY A 81 1.43 0.31 11.27
C GLY A 81 0.58 0.74 10.08
N HIS A 82 0.89 0.25 8.87
CA HIS A 82 0.08 0.50 7.68
C HIS A 82 -1.35 0.02 7.84
N ALA A 83 -1.54 -1.20 8.33
CA ALA A 83 -2.86 -1.81 8.42
C ALA A 83 -3.76 -1.12 9.45
N VAL A 84 -3.23 -0.80 10.64
CA VAL A 84 -3.99 -0.10 11.69
C VAL A 84 -4.36 1.31 11.25
N VAL A 85 -3.41 2.08 10.75
CA VAL A 85 -3.68 3.44 10.25
C VAL A 85 -4.69 3.39 9.10
N GLY A 86 -4.48 2.46 8.15
CA GLY A 86 -5.39 2.24 7.04
C GLY A 86 -6.79 1.81 7.45
N TYR A 87 -6.98 1.17 8.61
CA TYR A 87 -8.32 0.82 9.10
C TYR A 87 -9.00 1.97 9.85
N LEU A 88 -8.22 2.82 10.53
CA LEU A 88 -8.74 3.92 11.34
C LEU A 88 -9.14 5.15 10.52
N LEU A 89 -8.55 5.31 9.33
CA LEU A 89 -8.86 6.40 8.43
C LEU A 89 -10.20 6.16 7.73
N PRO A 90 -11.03 7.20 7.55
CA PRO A 90 -12.39 7.05 7.02
C PRO A 90 -12.43 6.83 5.50
N ASN A 91 -11.43 7.30 4.74
CA ASN A 91 -11.47 7.28 3.28
C ASN A 91 -10.57 6.22 2.63
N THR A 92 -9.96 5.34 3.42
CA THR A 92 -9.12 4.24 2.95
C THR A 92 -9.95 3.02 2.55
N ASP A 93 -9.42 2.27 1.60
CA ASP A 93 -10.03 1.00 1.23
C ASP A 93 -9.80 -0.05 2.33
N PRO A 94 -10.70 -1.02 2.50
CA PRO A 94 -10.55 -2.05 3.52
C PRO A 94 -9.26 -2.85 3.38
N VAL A 95 -8.61 -3.12 4.51
CA VAL A 95 -7.49 -4.06 4.60
C VAL A 95 -7.99 -5.45 4.21
N HIS A 96 -7.39 -6.03 3.19
CA HIS A 96 -7.71 -7.36 2.71
C HIS A 96 -6.73 -8.39 3.20
N LYS A 97 -5.44 -8.03 3.27
CA LYS A 97 -4.38 -8.95 3.71
C LYS A 97 -3.18 -8.18 4.23
N VAL A 98 -2.58 -8.68 5.29
CA VAL A 98 -1.31 -8.20 5.85
C VAL A 98 -0.36 -9.37 5.94
N SER A 99 0.83 -9.26 5.36
CA SER A 99 1.81 -10.35 5.35
C SER A 99 3.21 -9.84 5.59
N ILE A 100 3.97 -10.55 6.42
CA ILE A 100 5.40 -10.29 6.65
C ILE A 100 6.30 -11.25 5.86
N ILE A 101 5.70 -12.01 4.92
CA ILE A 101 6.42 -12.93 4.07
C ILE A 101 7.10 -12.13 2.94
N PRO A 102 8.43 -12.18 2.82
CA PRO A 102 9.15 -11.36 1.85
C PRO A 102 8.84 -11.80 0.42
N ARG A 103 8.42 -10.84 -0.41
CA ARG A 103 8.14 -11.01 -1.84
C ARG A 103 8.90 -9.97 -2.66
N GLY A 104 9.54 -10.41 -3.74
CA GLY A 104 10.27 -9.52 -4.65
C GLY A 104 11.30 -8.64 -3.90
N ARG A 105 11.06 -7.32 -3.87
CA ARG A 105 11.90 -6.35 -3.13
C ARG A 105 11.33 -5.97 -1.76
N ALA A 106 10.10 -6.35 -1.44
CA ALA A 106 9.42 -5.98 -0.21
C ALA A 106 9.73 -6.98 0.94
N GLY A 107 9.85 -6.46 2.16
CA GLY A 107 10.04 -7.26 3.38
C GLY A 107 8.72 -7.83 3.92
N GLY A 108 7.63 -7.10 3.72
CA GLY A 108 6.24 -7.46 3.96
C GLY A 108 5.35 -6.63 3.03
N TYR A 109 4.03 -6.79 3.13
CA TYR A 109 3.09 -5.92 2.44
C TYR A 109 1.70 -5.93 3.10
N THR A 110 1.04 -4.79 2.99
CA THR A 110 -0.36 -4.59 3.34
C THR A 110 -1.17 -4.34 2.08
N LEU A 111 -2.10 -5.23 1.78
CA LEU A 111 -2.96 -5.16 0.60
C LEU A 111 -4.34 -4.61 0.99
N LEU A 112 -4.73 -3.51 0.35
CA LEU A 112 -6.08 -2.97 0.41
C LEU A 112 -6.88 -3.47 -0.79
N LEU A 113 -8.18 -3.68 -0.59
CA LEU A 113 -9.10 -4.07 -1.66
C LEU A 113 -10.13 -2.96 -1.90
N PRO A 114 -10.06 -2.26 -3.04
CA PRO A 114 -11.07 -1.27 -3.41
C PRO A 114 -12.46 -1.88 -3.45
N LYS A 115 -13.46 -1.17 -2.91
CA LYS A 115 -14.86 -1.59 -3.00
C LYS A 115 -15.44 -1.33 -4.40
N GLU A 116 -14.96 -0.28 -5.05
CA GLU A 116 -15.49 0.26 -6.30
C GLU A 116 -14.32 0.75 -7.16
N ASP A 117 -14.46 0.63 -8.48
CA ASP A 117 -13.53 1.25 -9.42
C ASP A 117 -13.74 2.77 -9.42
N ARG A 118 -12.72 3.50 -8.95
CA ARG A 118 -12.77 4.97 -8.86
C ARG A 118 -11.96 5.60 -9.98
N TYR A 119 -12.60 6.47 -10.76
CA TYR A 119 -11.93 7.31 -11.76
C TYR A 119 -11.29 8.57 -11.17
N TYR A 120 -11.82 9.05 -10.04
CA TYR A 120 -11.38 10.27 -9.39
C TYR A 120 -11.13 10.03 -7.90
N MET A 121 -10.14 10.74 -7.35
CA MET A 121 -9.83 10.74 -5.92
C MET A 121 -9.96 12.15 -5.35
N THR A 122 -10.61 12.25 -4.20
CA THR A 122 -10.76 13.51 -3.46
C THR A 122 -9.49 13.84 -2.68
N ARG A 123 -9.32 15.11 -2.29
CA ARG A 123 -8.20 15.54 -1.44
C ARG A 123 -8.10 14.72 -0.16
N SER A 124 -9.22 14.46 0.52
CA SER A 124 -9.23 13.69 1.77
C SER A 124 -8.79 12.24 1.57
N GLN A 125 -9.23 11.58 0.49
CA GLN A 125 -8.75 10.23 0.13
C GLN A 125 -7.25 10.18 -0.09
N LEU A 126 -6.69 11.17 -0.78
CA LEU A 126 -5.26 11.24 -1.04
C LEU A 126 -4.46 11.50 0.25
N LEU A 127 -4.95 12.38 1.12
CA LEU A 127 -4.31 12.61 2.43
C LEU A 127 -4.36 11.36 3.33
N ASP A 128 -5.48 10.65 3.35
CA ASP A 128 -5.60 9.40 4.10
C ASP A 128 -4.64 8.34 3.54
N GLN A 129 -4.49 8.26 2.21
CA GLN A 129 -3.49 7.39 1.57
C GLN A 129 -2.05 7.77 1.97
N VAL A 130 -1.72 9.06 2.01
CA VAL A 130 -0.43 9.56 2.49
C VAL A 130 -0.22 9.16 3.95
N THR A 131 -1.21 9.37 4.80
CA THR A 131 -1.16 9.02 6.23
C THR A 131 -0.92 7.51 6.42
N MET A 132 -1.62 6.67 5.66
CA MET A 132 -1.42 5.22 5.68
C MET A 132 0.00 4.83 5.24
N LEU A 133 0.53 5.41 4.17
CA LEU A 133 1.91 5.16 3.70
C LEU A 133 2.96 5.55 4.76
N LEU A 134 2.68 6.53 5.61
CA LEU A 134 3.59 6.91 6.70
C LEU A 134 3.44 6.00 7.93
N GLY A 135 2.38 5.20 8.01
CA GLY A 135 2.04 4.37 9.17
C GLY A 135 3.14 3.39 9.58
N GLY A 136 3.77 2.70 8.63
CA GLY A 136 4.85 1.75 8.93
C GLY A 136 6.07 2.42 9.56
N ARG A 137 6.51 3.55 9.00
CA ARG A 137 7.60 4.36 9.55
C ARG A 137 7.29 4.87 10.97
N VAL A 138 6.07 5.34 11.19
CA VAL A 138 5.63 5.85 12.50
C VAL A 138 5.59 4.72 13.53
N ALA A 139 5.15 3.53 13.15
CA ALA A 139 5.13 2.37 14.04
C ALA A 139 6.55 1.97 14.49
N GLU A 140 7.52 2.00 13.57
CA GLU A 140 8.94 1.80 13.91
C GLU A 140 9.43 2.86 14.92
N ASP A 141 9.21 4.15 14.64
CA ASP A 141 9.60 5.26 15.52
C ASP A 141 8.96 5.17 16.91
N LEU A 142 7.67 4.81 16.99
CA LEU A 142 6.94 4.71 18.25
C LEU A 142 7.34 3.52 19.10
N VAL A 143 7.50 2.34 18.50
CA VAL A 143 7.69 1.08 19.24
C VAL A 143 9.15 0.64 19.28
N LEU A 144 9.84 0.68 18.15
CA LEU A 144 11.22 0.20 18.05
C LEU A 144 12.22 1.27 18.50
N LYS A 145 11.82 2.55 18.54
CA LYS A 145 12.68 3.70 18.85
C LYS A 145 13.89 3.81 17.91
N GLU A 146 13.78 3.16 16.76
CA GLU A 146 14.79 3.13 15.72
C GLU A 146 14.07 2.99 14.39
N ILE A 147 14.64 3.66 13.40
CA ILE A 147 14.03 3.85 12.10
C ILE A 147 14.84 3.12 11.03
N SER A 148 14.17 2.27 10.27
CA SER A 148 14.79 1.38 9.30
C SER A 148 14.89 1.98 7.89
N THR A 149 15.53 1.28 6.98
CA THR A 149 15.51 1.59 5.54
C THR A 149 14.26 1.03 4.83
N GLY A 150 13.44 0.23 5.51
CA GLY A 150 12.26 -0.43 4.94
C GLY A 150 11.21 0.56 4.40
N ALA A 151 11.06 1.71 5.06
CA ALA A 151 10.08 2.74 4.69
C ALA A 151 10.45 3.57 3.44
N GLN A 152 11.56 3.30 2.74
CA GLN A 152 12.03 4.12 1.62
C GLN A 152 10.95 4.26 0.53
N ASN A 153 10.36 3.14 0.11
CA ASN A 153 9.35 3.14 -0.95
C ASN A 153 8.09 3.90 -0.53
N ASP A 154 7.70 3.85 0.74
CA ASP A 154 6.49 4.53 1.22
C ASP A 154 6.72 6.04 1.35
N LEU A 155 7.92 6.44 1.75
CA LEU A 155 8.35 7.84 1.73
C LEU A 155 8.42 8.41 0.30
N GLU A 156 8.94 7.63 -0.65
CA GLU A 156 8.97 8.02 -2.06
C GLU A 156 7.54 8.19 -2.62
N ARG A 157 6.67 7.20 -2.42
CA ARG A 157 5.28 7.22 -2.88
C ARG A 157 4.47 8.35 -2.24
N SER A 158 4.59 8.54 -0.92
CA SER A 158 3.89 9.62 -0.22
C SER A 158 4.36 10.99 -0.70
N THR A 159 5.67 11.17 -0.87
CA THR A 159 6.25 12.42 -1.40
C THR A 159 5.78 12.70 -2.82
N GLU A 160 5.80 11.69 -3.70
CA GLU A 160 5.32 11.84 -5.07
C GLU A 160 3.83 12.19 -5.12
N LEU A 161 3.01 11.53 -4.29
CA LEU A 161 1.58 11.76 -4.21
C LEU A 161 1.27 13.18 -3.76
N VAL A 162 1.88 13.64 -2.66
CA VAL A 162 1.73 15.01 -2.17
C VAL A 162 2.22 16.02 -3.21
N ARG A 163 3.34 15.74 -3.89
CA ARG A 163 3.83 16.61 -4.96
C ARG A 163 2.83 16.70 -6.12
N LYS A 164 2.16 15.61 -6.52
CA LYS A 164 1.06 15.64 -7.52
C LYS A 164 -0.14 16.42 -7.01
N MET A 165 -0.51 16.26 -5.74
CA MET A 165 -1.59 17.04 -5.12
C MET A 165 -1.34 18.55 -5.23
N VAL A 166 -0.12 18.98 -4.93
CA VAL A 166 0.27 20.39 -4.99
C VAL A 166 0.44 20.88 -6.43
N MET A 167 1.16 20.13 -7.26
CA MET A 167 1.59 20.60 -8.59
C MET A 167 0.59 20.33 -9.71
N GLU A 168 -0.15 19.23 -9.66
CA GLU A 168 -1.00 18.78 -10.78
C GLU A 168 -2.48 18.89 -10.46
N TYR A 169 -2.88 18.68 -9.21
CA TYR A 169 -4.30 18.67 -8.81
C TYR A 169 -4.76 19.99 -8.18
N GLY A 170 -3.86 20.95 -7.95
CA GLY A 170 -4.20 22.26 -7.36
C GLY A 170 -4.78 22.16 -5.95
N MET A 171 -4.36 21.17 -5.15
CA MET A 171 -4.91 20.88 -3.82
C MET A 171 -4.16 21.57 -2.66
N SER A 172 -3.42 22.64 -2.98
CA SER A 172 -2.77 23.52 -2.00
C SER A 172 -3.59 24.80 -1.83
N GLU A 173 -3.95 25.13 -0.58
CA GLU A 173 -4.62 26.40 -0.27
C GLU A 173 -3.69 27.60 -0.46
N ALA A 174 -2.40 27.43 -0.18
CA ALA A 174 -1.40 28.49 -0.29
C ALA A 174 -1.07 28.85 -1.75
N LEU A 175 -1.03 27.86 -2.64
CA LEU A 175 -0.69 28.04 -4.05
C LEU A 175 -1.92 28.17 -4.96
N GLY A 176 -3.10 27.83 -4.44
CA GLY A 176 -4.37 27.91 -5.15
C GLY A 176 -4.57 26.81 -6.20
N PRO A 177 -5.70 26.85 -6.92
CA PRO A 177 -6.11 25.83 -7.88
C PRO A 177 -5.40 26.00 -9.23
N MET A 178 -4.06 25.94 -9.23
CA MET A 178 -3.21 26.08 -10.42
C MET A 178 -2.35 24.85 -10.65
N THR A 179 -1.94 24.62 -11.89
CA THR A 179 -0.97 23.56 -12.24
C THR A 179 0.43 24.13 -12.43
N PHE A 180 1.43 23.42 -11.92
CA PHE A 180 2.84 23.80 -11.95
C PHE A 180 3.66 22.77 -12.74
N GLY A 181 4.47 23.25 -13.69
CA GLY A 181 5.25 22.45 -14.62
C GLY A 181 4.45 22.04 -15.86
N HIS A 182 5.13 21.88 -17.00
CA HIS A 182 4.51 21.32 -18.19
C HIS A 182 4.63 19.79 -18.23
N LYS A 183 3.49 19.09 -18.45
CA LYS A 183 3.50 17.75 -19.04
C LYS A 183 3.64 17.93 -20.55
N GLN A 184 4.86 17.99 -21.08
CA GLN A 184 5.02 17.88 -22.53
C GLN A 184 4.49 16.51 -22.98
N GLY A 185 3.46 16.53 -23.82
CA GLY A 185 2.90 15.34 -24.45
C GLY A 185 3.88 14.73 -25.46
N ALA A 186 3.84 13.40 -25.56
CA ALA A 186 4.60 12.54 -26.47
C ALA A 186 6.12 12.70 -26.43
N VAL A 187 6.77 11.82 -25.65
CA VAL A 187 8.21 11.56 -25.70
C VAL A 187 8.58 11.03 -27.09
N PHE A 188 9.06 11.92 -27.97
CA PHE A 188 9.73 11.51 -29.21
C PHE A 188 11.24 11.75 -29.05
N LEU A 189 11.98 10.63 -29.00
CA LEU A 189 13.43 10.48 -29.05
C LEU A 189 14.31 11.47 -28.24
N GLY A 190 14.79 10.99 -27.09
CA GLY A 190 16.21 11.16 -26.73
C GLY A 190 16.64 12.52 -26.19
N ARG A 191 15.76 13.26 -25.51
CA ARG A 191 16.17 14.41 -24.68
C ARG A 191 15.82 14.16 -23.22
N ASP A 192 16.79 14.39 -22.35
CA ASP A 192 16.65 14.31 -20.91
C ASP A 192 15.40 15.04 -20.43
N ILE A 193 14.70 14.38 -19.49
CA ILE A 193 13.42 14.75 -18.88
C ILE A 193 13.64 15.95 -17.95
N ALA A 194 14.03 17.10 -18.51
CA ALA A 194 13.88 18.36 -17.82
C ALA A 194 12.39 18.71 -17.91
N ARG A 195 11.63 18.42 -16.84
CA ARG A 195 10.30 19.03 -16.67
C ARG A 195 10.51 20.54 -16.79
N ASP A 196 9.94 21.12 -17.85
CA ASP A 196 10.07 22.55 -18.09
C ASP A 196 9.41 23.29 -16.90
N ARG A 197 10.23 23.91 -16.05
CA ARG A 197 9.76 24.69 -14.90
C ARG A 197 9.16 25.97 -15.46
N ASN A 198 7.83 26.06 -15.46
CA ASN A 198 7.09 27.26 -15.85
C ASN A 198 6.79 28.20 -14.66
N TYR A 199 7.53 28.07 -13.56
CA TYR A 199 7.38 28.85 -12.33
C TYR A 199 8.75 29.28 -11.79
N GLY A 200 8.81 30.43 -11.12
CA GLY A 200 10.04 30.98 -10.54
C GLY A 200 10.49 30.29 -9.25
N GLU A 201 11.68 30.64 -8.76
CA GLU A 201 12.27 30.05 -7.54
C GLU A 201 11.43 30.27 -6.28
N GLU A 202 10.75 31.41 -6.15
CA GLU A 202 9.87 31.68 -5.02
C GLU A 202 8.71 30.67 -4.95
N VAL A 203 8.09 30.38 -6.10
CA VAL A 203 7.03 29.37 -6.22
C VAL A 203 7.58 27.96 -6.00
N ALA A 204 8.79 27.67 -6.51
CA ALA A 204 9.45 26.39 -6.26
C ALA A 204 9.66 26.14 -4.75
N ALA A 205 10.17 27.15 -4.03
CA ALA A 205 10.35 27.08 -2.59
C ALA A 205 9.02 26.95 -1.83
N ALA A 206 7.96 27.60 -2.32
CA ALA A 206 6.62 27.46 -1.76
C ALA A 206 6.04 26.05 -1.97
N ILE A 207 6.25 25.44 -3.16
CA ILE A 207 5.87 24.05 -3.44
C ILE A 207 6.59 23.09 -2.48
N ASP A 208 7.91 23.21 -2.34
CA ASP A 208 8.67 22.31 -1.47
C ASP A 208 8.28 22.47 0.00
N ARG A 209 7.95 23.70 0.44
CA ARG A 209 7.39 23.95 1.77
C ARG A 209 6.04 23.28 1.96
N GLU A 210 5.10 23.46 1.03
CA GLU A 210 3.77 22.83 1.12
C GLU A 210 3.86 21.30 1.15
N VAL A 211 4.76 20.71 0.34
CA VAL A 211 4.99 19.26 0.33
C VAL A 211 5.47 18.78 1.69
N ARG A 212 6.51 19.42 2.24
CA ARG A 212 7.05 19.08 3.56
C ARG A 212 5.98 19.23 4.65
N ASP A 213 5.32 20.38 4.71
CA ASP A 213 4.34 20.68 5.75
C ASP A 213 3.12 19.74 5.65
N THR A 214 2.77 19.27 4.45
CA THR A 214 1.74 18.24 4.27
C THR A 214 2.20 16.87 4.77
N ILE A 215 3.40 16.43 4.42
CA ILE A 215 3.96 15.16 4.91
C ILE A 215 4.05 15.17 6.44
N GLU A 216 4.56 16.25 7.05
CA GLU A 216 4.68 16.38 8.50
C GLU A 216 3.32 16.31 9.20
N ARG A 217 2.30 17.00 8.69
CA ARG A 217 0.92 16.91 9.22
C ARG A 217 0.38 15.48 9.19
N ASN A 218 0.54 14.77 8.08
CA ASN A 218 0.07 13.39 7.96
C ASN A 218 0.91 12.42 8.82
N TYR A 219 2.21 12.66 8.98
CA TYR A 219 3.06 11.90 9.90
C TYR A 219 2.59 12.07 11.34
N SER A 220 2.31 13.31 11.77
CA SER A 220 1.76 13.60 13.10
C SER A 220 0.40 12.94 13.30
N LEU A 221 -0.48 12.99 12.31
CA LEU A 221 -1.78 12.30 12.38
C LEU A 221 -1.62 10.78 12.54
N ALA A 222 -0.77 10.15 11.74
CA ALA A 222 -0.47 8.72 11.88
C ALA A 222 0.10 8.40 13.27
N LYS A 223 0.96 9.28 13.81
CA LYS A 223 1.53 9.14 15.15
C LYS A 223 0.47 9.20 16.23
N ASP A 224 -0.46 10.16 16.16
CA ASP A 224 -1.55 10.31 17.12
C ASP A 224 -2.50 9.12 17.07
N LEU A 225 -2.85 8.64 15.87
CA LEU A 225 -3.69 7.46 15.67
C LEU A 225 -3.04 6.21 16.27
N LEU A 226 -1.78 5.92 15.94
CA LEU A 226 -1.08 4.75 16.45
C LEU A 226 -0.83 4.83 17.95
N ASN A 227 -0.49 6.00 18.48
CA ASN A 227 -0.25 6.18 19.91
C ASN A 227 -1.53 6.00 20.73
N LYS A 228 -2.67 6.50 20.23
CA LYS A 228 -4.00 6.28 20.86
C LYS A 228 -4.41 4.80 20.85
N HIS A 229 -3.96 4.04 19.86
CA HIS A 229 -4.33 2.64 19.64
C HIS A 229 -3.14 1.68 19.75
N ILE A 230 -2.18 2.01 20.62
CA ILE A 230 -0.89 1.30 20.69
C ILE A 230 -1.04 -0.19 21.04
N GLU A 231 -2.00 -0.53 21.92
CA GLU A 231 -2.29 -1.91 22.29
C GLU A 231 -2.73 -2.75 21.09
N ILE A 232 -3.45 -2.16 20.14
CA ILE A 232 -3.91 -2.83 18.92
C ILE A 232 -2.73 -3.06 17.98
N LEU A 233 -1.85 -2.06 17.84
CA LEU A 233 -0.61 -2.21 17.09
C LEU A 233 0.22 -3.39 17.62
N HIS A 234 0.39 -3.48 18.94
CA HIS A 234 1.10 -4.60 19.58
C HIS A 234 0.42 -5.96 19.32
N LYS A 235 -0.91 -6.04 19.47
CA LYS A 235 -1.67 -7.28 19.20
C LYS A 235 -1.49 -7.76 17.77
N ILE A 236 -1.66 -6.87 16.80
CA ILE A 236 -1.55 -7.22 15.37
C ILE A 236 -0.12 -7.60 15.03
N ALA A 237 0.89 -6.85 15.50
CA ALA A 237 2.29 -7.17 15.27
C ALA A 237 2.66 -8.55 15.85
N HIS A 238 2.26 -8.87 17.08
CA HIS A 238 2.50 -10.20 17.65
C HIS A 238 1.80 -11.31 16.88
N LYS A 239 0.55 -11.09 16.46
CA LYS A 239 -0.18 -12.06 15.65
C LYS A 239 0.49 -12.30 14.29
N LEU A 240 1.05 -11.26 13.67
CA LEU A 240 1.86 -11.39 12.46
C LEU A 240 3.16 -12.14 12.72
N MET A 241 3.82 -11.96 13.86
CA MET A 241 5.00 -12.77 14.19
C MET A 241 4.67 -14.26 14.33
N ASP A 242 3.48 -14.59 14.85
CA ASP A 242 3.02 -15.97 15.03
C ASP A 242 2.55 -16.63 13.72
N LYS A 243 1.73 -15.93 12.93
CA LYS A 243 1.05 -16.48 11.74
C LYS A 243 1.66 -16.08 10.41
N GLU A 244 2.52 -15.08 10.40
CA GLU A 244 3.17 -14.47 9.22
C GLU A 244 2.23 -13.77 8.23
N THR A 245 0.94 -14.06 8.29
CA THR A 245 -0.10 -13.47 7.46
C THR A 245 -1.41 -13.36 8.24
N LEU A 246 -2.14 -12.27 8.01
CA LEU A 246 -3.49 -12.02 8.48
C LEU A 246 -4.38 -11.69 7.30
N GLU A 247 -5.47 -12.46 7.15
CA GLU A 247 -6.50 -12.18 6.16
C GLU A 247 -7.53 -11.17 6.70
N ALA A 248 -8.37 -10.62 5.81
CA ALA A 248 -9.31 -9.55 6.10
C ALA A 248 -10.20 -9.81 7.32
N GLU A 249 -10.72 -11.04 7.45
CA GLU A 249 -11.62 -11.45 8.52
C GLU A 249 -10.89 -11.44 9.87
N GLU A 250 -9.72 -12.09 9.94
CA GLU A 250 -8.92 -12.15 11.17
C GLU A 250 -8.48 -10.76 11.63
N PHE A 251 -8.08 -9.91 10.68
CA PHE A 251 -7.72 -8.53 10.96
C PHE A 251 -8.93 -7.76 11.52
N ALA A 252 -10.09 -7.86 10.86
CA ALA A 252 -11.30 -7.18 11.28
C ALA A 252 -11.79 -7.65 12.66
N ASP A 253 -11.64 -8.94 12.98
CA ASP A 253 -12.03 -9.49 14.28
C ASP A 253 -11.15 -8.92 15.41
N ILE A 254 -9.84 -8.81 15.21
CA ILE A 254 -8.93 -8.19 16.18
C ILE A 254 -9.29 -6.71 16.43
N MET A 255 -9.67 -5.98 15.38
CA MET A 255 -10.10 -4.58 15.48
C MET A 255 -11.40 -4.46 16.28
N LYS A 256 -12.41 -5.30 15.98
CA LYS A 256 -13.69 -5.33 16.70
C LYS A 256 -13.54 -5.72 18.17
N GLU A 257 -12.77 -6.77 18.46
CA GLU A 257 -12.47 -7.20 19.84
C GLU A 257 -11.80 -6.10 20.67
N SER A 258 -11.11 -5.18 20.00
CA SER A 258 -10.45 -4.04 20.62
C SER A 258 -11.35 -2.79 20.71
N GLY A 259 -12.65 -2.94 20.42
CA GLY A 259 -13.65 -1.88 20.54
C GLY A 259 -13.60 -0.84 19.42
N ILE A 260 -12.96 -1.16 18.30
CA ILE A 260 -12.92 -0.28 17.12
C ILE A 260 -13.86 -0.85 16.08
N ASP A 261 -15.07 -0.29 16.05
CA ASP A 261 -15.93 -0.46 14.90
C ASP A 261 -15.33 0.32 13.72
N ALA A 262 -15.30 -0.31 12.55
CA ALA A 262 -14.87 0.36 11.34
C ALA A 262 -15.65 1.66 11.18
N ILE A 263 -14.96 2.81 11.17
CA ILE A 263 -15.55 4.09 10.79
C ILE A 263 -15.77 4.00 9.28
N LYS A 264 -16.85 3.33 8.86
CA LYS A 264 -17.24 3.25 7.46
C LYS A 264 -18.44 4.17 7.28
N ALA A 265 -18.16 5.33 6.66
CA ALA A 265 -19.16 6.04 5.87
C ALA A 265 -19.59 5.18 4.67
#